data_AF-A0A962DLL9-F1
#
_entry.id   AF-A0A962DLL9-F1
#
_cell.length_a   1.000
_cell.length_b   1.000
_cell.length_c   1.000
_cell.angle_alpha   90.00
_cell.angle_beta   90.00
_cell.angle_gamma   90.00
#
_symmetry.space_group_name_H-M   'P 1'
#
loop_
_entity.id
_entity.type
_entity.pdbx_description
1 polymer ?
#
loop_
_entity_poly.entity_id
_entity_poly.type
_entity_poly.pdbx_seq_one_letter_code
_entity_poly.pdbx_strand_id
1 'polypeptide(L)'
;MTTPDRFSADLLERSASGYAGFAAALMLERDPAMQERDGAGAPAAWRSHLTQRVLDLAAALSAGEPQLFTGRVLWTRKAFRAQARDEADIRRSIQALRDVLAERLPKPALDAPLACLDATLDELAAPPGAPEPTELDPQRPTDRLALEYLQKILEGNAAEAVRLASSAVANGLGPQALYMQVLLPAQREVGRLWHAGELSVAEEHMVTAVTQRAMAVVISQAAPLPANGHTAVVAAVSGNVHDIGLRALADMYQLAGWRVIYAGSDVPMLDLPALLGFYEADLLMLGATLVTHIPRVEQAIAAIRERCERPVRIVVGGAAFDDAPDLWSRIGSDGYAASIDEALALGARLVGIS
;
A
#
# COMPACT_ATOMS: atom_id res chain seq x y z
N MET A 1 -22.03 8.10 -2.54
CA MET A 1 -20.87 8.45 -1.69
C MET A 1 -21.36 8.69 -0.28
N THR A 2 -20.75 7.99 0.68
CA THR A 2 -21.01 8.15 2.12
C THR A 2 -20.26 9.38 2.65
N THR A 3 -20.86 10.10 3.59
CA THR A 3 -20.21 11.22 4.27
C THR A 3 -19.13 10.70 5.23
N PRO A 4 -17.95 11.34 5.30
CA PRO A 4 -16.94 11.02 6.31
C PRO A 4 -17.51 11.04 7.74
N ASP A 5 -17.30 9.97 8.50
CA ASP A 5 -17.69 9.88 9.91
C ASP A 5 -16.45 9.96 10.79
N ARG A 6 -15.93 11.18 10.95
CA ARG A 6 -14.73 11.47 11.73
C ARG A 6 -14.93 11.23 13.24
N PHE A 7 -16.17 11.34 13.73
CA PHE A 7 -16.47 11.13 15.15
C PHE A 7 -16.32 9.66 15.52
N SER A 8 -16.96 8.77 14.78
CA SER A 8 -16.82 7.32 14.99
C SER A 8 -15.38 6.86 14.75
N ALA A 9 -14.72 7.40 13.71
CA ALA A 9 -13.33 7.08 13.41
C ALA A 9 -12.36 7.40 14.56
N ASP A 10 -12.41 8.62 15.12
CA ASP A 10 -11.52 9.03 16.23
C ASP A 10 -11.76 8.18 17.49
N LEU A 11 -13.01 7.85 17.79
CA LEU A 11 -13.36 6.98 18.91
C LEU A 11 -12.78 5.56 18.74
N LEU A 12 -12.93 4.99 17.54
CA LEU A 12 -12.41 3.67 17.20
C LEU A 12 -10.87 3.65 17.23
N GLU A 13 -10.19 4.65 16.66
CA GLU A 13 -8.73 4.73 16.63
C GLU A 13 -8.14 4.79 18.06
N ARG A 14 -8.68 5.65 18.92
CA ARG A 14 -8.20 5.81 20.32
C ARG A 14 -8.39 4.56 21.17
N SER A 15 -9.42 3.77 20.89
CA SER A 15 -9.81 2.61 21.71
C SER A 15 -9.64 1.27 20.99
N ALA A 16 -8.88 1.24 19.89
CA ALA A 16 -8.78 0.10 18.98
C ALA A 16 -8.38 -1.20 19.70
N SER A 17 -7.34 -1.15 20.52
CA SER A 17 -6.87 -2.33 21.27
C SER A 17 -7.88 -2.84 22.31
N GLY A 18 -8.71 -1.94 22.84
CA GLY A 18 -9.77 -2.28 23.79
C GLY A 18 -10.90 -3.06 23.12
N TYR A 19 -11.48 -2.49 22.04
CA TYR A 19 -12.51 -3.17 21.24
C TYR A 19 -12.01 -4.50 20.68
N ALA A 20 -10.78 -4.54 20.18
CA ALA A 20 -10.15 -5.76 19.68
C ALA A 20 -9.97 -6.83 20.77
N GLY A 21 -9.63 -6.43 22.00
CA GLY A 21 -9.52 -7.36 23.13
C GLY A 21 -10.85 -8.02 23.47
N PHE A 22 -11.93 -7.23 23.54
CA PHE A 22 -13.28 -7.77 23.77
C PHE A 22 -13.74 -8.68 22.62
N ALA A 23 -13.48 -8.29 21.37
CA ALA A 23 -13.87 -9.09 20.21
C ALA A 23 -13.10 -10.41 20.12
N ALA A 24 -11.79 -10.40 20.42
CA ALA A 24 -10.98 -11.62 20.47
C ALA A 24 -11.48 -12.58 21.56
N ALA A 25 -11.80 -12.06 22.75
CA ALA A 25 -12.36 -12.88 23.84
C ALA A 25 -13.71 -13.49 23.45
N LEU A 26 -14.64 -12.67 22.90
CA LEU A 26 -15.96 -13.13 22.46
C LEU A 26 -15.85 -14.21 21.37
N MET A 27 -14.92 -14.04 20.44
CA MET A 27 -14.66 -14.99 19.36
C MET A 27 -14.20 -16.36 19.88
N LEU A 28 -13.25 -16.37 20.82
CA LEU A 28 -12.72 -17.61 21.41
C LEU A 28 -13.70 -18.26 22.38
N GLU A 29 -14.55 -17.49 23.05
CA GLU A 29 -15.64 -18.01 23.89
C GLU A 29 -16.69 -18.76 23.04
N ARG A 30 -17.02 -18.22 21.86
CA ARG A 30 -17.99 -18.83 20.93
C ARG A 30 -17.47 -20.07 20.22
N ASP A 31 -16.15 -20.18 20.05
CA ASP A 31 -15.51 -21.32 19.41
C ASP A 31 -14.26 -21.79 20.18
N PRO A 32 -14.45 -22.59 21.25
CA PRO A 32 -13.34 -23.12 22.04
C PRO A 32 -12.35 -23.97 21.24
N ALA A 33 -12.77 -24.56 20.11
CA ALA A 33 -11.89 -25.34 19.24
C ALA A 33 -10.80 -24.47 18.60
N MET A 34 -11.04 -23.17 18.41
CA MET A 34 -10.01 -22.22 17.97
C MET A 34 -8.89 -22.08 19.00
N GLN A 35 -9.23 -22.02 20.30
CA GLN A 35 -8.25 -21.95 21.38
C GLN A 35 -7.40 -23.22 21.45
N GLU A 36 -8.00 -24.38 21.22
CA GLU A 36 -7.30 -25.67 21.19
C GLU A 36 -6.34 -25.76 19.99
N ARG A 37 -6.77 -25.28 18.81
CA ARG A 37 -5.97 -25.29 17.57
C ARG A 37 -4.81 -24.28 17.61
N ASP A 38 -5.07 -23.06 18.05
CA ASP A 38 -4.11 -21.95 17.97
C ASP A 38 -3.26 -21.82 19.26
N GLY A 39 -3.60 -22.59 20.30
CA GLY A 39 -2.85 -22.71 21.55
C GLY A 39 -2.91 -21.48 22.47
N ALA A 40 -2.06 -21.45 23.49
CA ALA A 40 -2.07 -20.40 24.52
C ALA A 40 -1.81 -18.97 24.00
N GLY A 41 -1.22 -18.85 22.80
CA GLY A 41 -0.97 -17.56 22.14
C GLY A 41 -2.17 -16.99 21.38
N ALA A 42 -3.23 -17.77 21.17
CA ALA A 42 -4.39 -17.38 20.36
C ALA A 42 -5.02 -16.04 20.78
N PRO A 43 -5.26 -15.76 22.08
CA PRO A 43 -5.88 -14.50 22.48
C PRO A 43 -5.05 -13.27 22.08
N ALA A 44 -3.72 -13.35 22.24
CA ALA A 44 -2.82 -12.25 21.90
C ALA A 44 -2.74 -12.04 20.38
N ALA A 45 -2.65 -13.13 19.62
CA ALA A 45 -2.62 -13.10 18.16
C ALA A 45 -3.91 -12.50 17.58
N TRP A 46 -5.08 -12.97 18.04
CA TRP A 46 -6.38 -12.47 17.61
C TRP A 46 -6.63 -11.02 18.04
N ARG A 47 -6.20 -10.63 19.24
CA ARG A 47 -6.26 -9.23 19.68
C ARG A 47 -5.42 -8.33 18.78
N SER A 48 -4.20 -8.74 18.41
CA SER A 48 -3.34 -7.98 17.50
C SER A 48 -3.99 -7.83 16.12
N HIS A 49 -4.50 -8.94 15.57
CA HIS A 49 -5.22 -8.97 14.30
C HIS A 49 -6.44 -8.03 14.29
N LEU A 50 -7.30 -8.13 15.30
CA LEU A 50 -8.50 -7.31 15.44
C LEU A 50 -8.18 -5.85 15.75
N THR A 51 -7.05 -5.55 16.40
CA THR A 51 -6.61 -4.15 16.59
C THR A 51 -6.39 -3.50 15.23
N GLN A 52 -5.72 -4.19 14.30
CA GLN A 52 -5.56 -3.70 12.93
C GLN A 52 -6.90 -3.61 12.18
N ARG A 53 -7.85 -4.53 12.42
CA ARG A 53 -9.21 -4.41 11.85
C ARG A 53 -9.93 -3.14 12.30
N VAL A 54 -9.84 -2.80 13.58
CA VAL A 54 -10.48 -1.58 14.10
C VAL A 54 -9.83 -0.32 13.51
N LEU A 55 -8.51 -0.31 13.35
CA LEU A 55 -7.79 0.82 12.74
C LEU A 55 -8.16 1.01 11.27
N ASP A 56 -8.27 -0.07 10.50
CA ASP A 56 -8.70 0.02 9.10
C ASP A 56 -10.17 0.49 8.98
N LEU A 57 -11.05 0.03 9.87
CA LEU A 57 -12.43 0.50 9.93
C LEU A 57 -12.46 2.00 10.23
N ALA A 58 -11.70 2.46 11.23
CA ALA A 58 -11.58 3.87 11.57
C ALA A 58 -11.08 4.70 10.38
N ALA A 59 -10.06 4.23 9.68
CA ALA A 59 -9.51 4.91 8.50
C ALA A 59 -10.51 5.00 7.35
N ALA A 60 -11.22 3.90 7.04
CA ALA A 60 -12.26 3.87 6.01
C ALA A 60 -13.43 4.82 6.33
N LEU A 61 -13.88 4.86 7.59
CA LEU A 61 -14.93 5.77 8.05
C LEU A 61 -14.48 7.24 8.00
N SER A 62 -13.24 7.53 8.41
CA SER A 62 -12.65 8.86 8.31
C SER A 62 -12.57 9.34 6.86
N ALA A 63 -12.28 8.44 5.92
CA ALA A 63 -12.26 8.73 4.49
C ALA A 63 -13.66 8.81 3.85
N GLY A 64 -14.70 8.32 4.54
CA GLY A 64 -16.05 8.17 4.00
C GLY A 64 -16.18 7.09 2.91
N GLU A 65 -15.24 6.15 2.87
CA GLU A 65 -15.11 5.10 1.84
C GLU A 65 -15.13 3.71 2.51
N PRO A 66 -16.31 3.22 2.95
CA PRO A 66 -16.43 1.96 3.68
C PRO A 66 -15.94 0.74 2.87
N GLN A 67 -15.96 0.81 1.55
CA GLN A 67 -15.44 -0.24 0.68
C GLN A 67 -13.94 -0.49 0.87
N LEU A 68 -13.17 0.50 1.32
CA LEU A 68 -11.75 0.34 1.63
C LEU A 68 -11.54 -0.67 2.77
N PHE A 69 -12.43 -0.68 3.77
CA PHE A 69 -12.40 -1.68 4.84
C PHE A 69 -12.76 -3.07 4.30
N THR A 70 -13.82 -3.17 3.50
CA THR A 70 -14.26 -4.43 2.90
C THR A 70 -13.18 -5.05 2.02
N GLY A 71 -12.58 -4.28 1.11
CA GLY A 71 -11.48 -4.74 0.26
C GLY A 71 -10.32 -5.31 1.08
N ARG A 72 -9.98 -4.66 2.19
CA ARG A 72 -8.92 -5.12 3.09
C ARG A 72 -9.25 -6.41 3.85
N VAL A 73 -10.50 -6.59 4.26
CA VAL A 73 -10.98 -7.84 4.87
C VAL A 73 -10.99 -8.98 3.85
N LEU A 74 -11.47 -8.74 2.63
CA LEU A 74 -11.48 -9.74 1.56
C LEU A 74 -10.05 -10.15 1.17
N TRP A 75 -9.13 -9.19 1.12
CA TRP A 75 -7.70 -9.47 0.95
C TRP A 75 -7.17 -10.36 2.09
N THR A 76 -7.54 -10.07 3.33
CA THR A 76 -7.12 -10.88 4.49
C THR A 76 -7.68 -12.31 4.42
N ARG A 77 -8.93 -12.49 3.98
CA ARG A 77 -9.54 -13.81 3.75
C ARG A 77 -8.73 -14.65 2.76
N LYS A 78 -8.37 -14.04 1.62
CA LYS A 78 -7.56 -14.72 0.61
C LYS A 78 -6.17 -15.13 1.16
N ALA A 79 -5.53 -14.29 1.98
CA ALA A 79 -4.25 -14.62 2.63
C ALA A 79 -4.38 -15.78 3.64
N PHE A 80 -5.51 -15.88 4.36
CA PHE A 80 -5.77 -17.01 5.27
C PHE A 80 -5.91 -18.33 4.51
N ARG A 81 -6.67 -18.32 3.40
CA ARG A 81 -6.86 -19.48 2.53
C ARG A 81 -5.53 -20.07 2.07
N ALA A 82 -4.69 -19.20 1.56
CA ALA A 82 -3.36 -19.51 1.05
C ALA A 82 -2.44 -20.14 2.11
N GLN A 83 -2.57 -19.72 3.36
CA GLN A 83 -1.82 -20.28 4.49
C GLN A 83 -2.49 -21.54 5.07
N ALA A 84 -3.46 -22.14 4.36
CA ALA A 84 -4.28 -23.27 4.81
C ALA A 84 -4.97 -23.04 6.17
N ARG A 85 -5.29 -21.78 6.50
CA ARG A 85 -6.06 -21.40 7.68
C ARG A 85 -7.55 -21.42 7.36
N ASP A 86 -8.38 -21.65 8.37
CA ASP A 86 -9.84 -21.64 8.21
C ASP A 86 -10.34 -20.22 7.90
N GLU A 87 -10.78 -19.99 6.67
CA GLU A 87 -11.34 -18.71 6.23
C GLU A 87 -12.58 -18.30 7.03
N ALA A 88 -13.31 -19.27 7.61
CA ALA A 88 -14.45 -18.96 8.47
C ALA A 88 -14.02 -18.21 9.74
N ASP A 89 -12.76 -18.31 10.15
CA ASP A 89 -12.21 -17.49 11.24
C ASP A 89 -12.28 -16.00 10.92
N ILE A 90 -12.09 -15.60 9.66
CA ILE A 90 -12.21 -14.19 9.26
C ILE A 90 -13.64 -13.71 9.46
N ARG A 91 -14.63 -14.48 8.97
CA ARG A 91 -16.05 -14.15 9.17
C ARG A 91 -16.41 -14.09 10.66
N ARG A 92 -15.96 -15.06 11.46
CA ARG A 92 -16.14 -15.07 12.92
C ARG A 92 -15.53 -13.82 13.57
N SER A 93 -14.34 -13.39 13.13
CA SER A 93 -13.66 -12.22 13.68
C SER A 93 -14.43 -10.92 13.40
N ILE A 94 -14.97 -10.76 12.19
CA ILE A 94 -15.79 -9.60 11.83
C ILE A 94 -17.13 -9.60 12.57
N GLN A 95 -17.77 -10.78 12.72
CA GLN A 95 -19.01 -10.89 13.49
C GLN A 95 -18.78 -10.56 14.98
N ALA A 96 -17.71 -11.06 15.59
CA ALA A 96 -17.38 -10.75 16.97
C ALA A 96 -17.09 -9.26 17.16
N LEU A 97 -16.37 -8.63 16.23
CA LEU A 97 -16.12 -7.20 16.27
C LEU A 97 -17.42 -6.39 16.15
N ARG A 98 -18.29 -6.75 15.21
CA ARG A 98 -19.60 -6.13 15.04
C ARG A 98 -20.43 -6.18 16.32
N ASP A 99 -20.54 -7.34 16.95
CA ASP A 99 -21.34 -7.51 18.16
C ASP A 99 -20.79 -6.70 19.34
N VAL A 100 -19.46 -6.69 19.50
CA VAL A 100 -18.78 -5.88 20.53
C VAL A 100 -19.01 -4.39 20.31
N LEU A 101 -18.94 -3.92 19.06
CA LEU A 101 -19.15 -2.52 18.74
C LEU A 101 -20.62 -2.12 18.92
N ALA A 102 -21.58 -3.01 18.59
CA ALA A 102 -23.00 -2.76 18.79
C ALA A 102 -23.36 -2.60 20.28
N GLU A 103 -22.68 -3.32 21.17
CA GLU A 103 -22.88 -3.22 22.61
C GLU A 103 -22.17 -1.99 23.21
N ARG A 104 -20.96 -1.67 22.75
CA ARG A 104 -20.05 -0.77 23.46
C ARG A 104 -19.91 0.62 22.86
N LEU A 105 -20.26 0.84 21.60
CA LEU A 105 -20.20 2.18 21.03
C LEU A 105 -21.38 3.03 21.54
N PRO A 106 -21.16 4.32 21.79
CA PRO A 106 -22.24 5.24 22.11
C PRO A 106 -23.15 5.41 20.89
N LYS A 107 -24.45 5.67 21.11
CA LYS A 107 -25.46 5.78 20.04
C LYS A 107 -25.04 6.64 18.84
N PRO A 108 -24.41 7.82 19.01
CA PRO A 108 -23.99 8.65 17.87
C PRO A 108 -22.90 8.02 16.98
N ALA A 109 -22.23 6.96 17.45
CA ALA A 109 -21.16 6.27 16.72
C ALA A 109 -21.53 4.85 16.27
N LEU A 110 -22.80 4.44 16.35
CA LEU A 110 -23.19 3.05 16.03
C LEU A 110 -23.38 2.82 14.53
N ASP A 111 -24.12 3.71 13.86
CA ASP A 111 -24.72 3.38 12.56
C ASP A 111 -23.67 3.12 11.47
N ALA A 112 -22.69 4.02 11.29
CA ALA A 112 -21.71 3.88 10.21
C ALA A 112 -20.74 2.70 10.40
N PRO A 113 -20.13 2.47 11.59
CA PRO A 113 -19.31 1.28 11.81
C PRO A 113 -20.06 -0.03 11.60
N LEU A 114 -21.29 -0.14 12.12
CA LEU A 114 -22.10 -1.36 12.00
C LEU A 114 -22.53 -1.61 10.55
N ALA A 115 -22.96 -0.58 9.82
CA ALA A 115 -23.31 -0.71 8.41
C ALA A 115 -22.11 -1.19 7.57
N CYS A 116 -20.91 -0.69 7.85
CA CYS A 116 -19.69 -1.13 7.15
C CYS A 116 -19.35 -2.60 7.45
N LEU A 117 -19.48 -3.03 8.71
CA LEU A 117 -19.27 -4.42 9.11
C LEU A 117 -20.33 -5.36 8.53
N ASP A 118 -21.60 -4.93 8.51
CA ASP A 118 -22.71 -5.68 7.93
C ASP A 118 -22.51 -5.92 6.43
N ALA A 119 -22.22 -4.87 5.67
CA ALA A 119 -21.91 -5.00 4.24
C ALA A 119 -20.70 -5.92 3.99
N THR A 120 -19.69 -5.87 4.85
CA THR A 120 -18.52 -6.76 4.77
C THR A 120 -18.88 -8.22 5.07
N LEU A 121 -19.78 -8.47 6.04
CA LEU A 121 -20.27 -9.82 6.35
C LEU A 121 -21.12 -10.40 5.21
N ASP A 122 -21.87 -9.57 4.50
CA ASP A 122 -22.61 -9.98 3.31
C ASP A 122 -21.66 -10.42 2.18
N GLU A 123 -20.61 -9.64 1.90
CA GLU A 123 -19.56 -10.02 0.93
C GLU A 123 -18.79 -11.29 1.34
N LEU A 124 -18.54 -11.46 2.65
CA LEU A 124 -17.92 -12.67 3.18
C LEU A 124 -18.82 -13.91 3.09
N ALA A 125 -20.12 -13.76 2.83
CA ALA A 125 -21.03 -14.90 2.63
C ALA A 125 -20.91 -15.50 1.22
N ALA A 126 -20.42 -14.73 0.26
CA ALA A 126 -20.15 -15.23 -1.08
C ALA A 126 -18.96 -16.22 -1.07
N PRO A 127 -19.02 -17.30 -1.87
CA PRO A 127 -17.91 -18.24 -1.98
C PRO A 127 -16.66 -17.50 -2.46
N PRO A 128 -15.46 -17.89 -1.96
CA PRO A 128 -14.24 -17.23 -2.36
C PRO A 128 -14.00 -17.42 -3.87
N GLY A 129 -13.49 -16.37 -4.53
CA GLY A 129 -13.08 -16.43 -5.92
C GLY A 129 -11.98 -17.48 -6.16
N ALA A 130 -11.73 -17.80 -7.41
CA ALA A 130 -10.55 -18.60 -7.78
C ALA A 130 -9.25 -17.90 -7.34
N PRO A 131 -8.17 -18.64 -7.07
CA PRO A 131 -6.85 -18.03 -6.88
C PRO A 131 -6.51 -17.13 -8.06
N GLU A 132 -5.88 -16.00 -7.80
CA GLU A 132 -5.43 -15.11 -8.87
C GLU A 132 -4.32 -15.82 -9.66
N PRO A 133 -4.51 -16.00 -10.99
CA PRO A 133 -3.45 -16.53 -11.83
C PRO A 133 -2.30 -15.53 -11.90
N THR A 134 -1.11 -16.01 -12.26
CA THR A 134 0.00 -15.09 -12.59
C THR A 134 -0.39 -14.21 -13.78
N GLU A 135 0.00 -12.94 -13.73
CA GLU A 135 -0.12 -12.02 -14.85
C GLU A 135 1.03 -12.16 -15.86
N LEU A 136 2.07 -12.94 -15.52
CA LEU A 136 3.26 -13.15 -16.34
C LEU A 136 3.04 -14.30 -17.34
N ASP A 137 3.11 -13.97 -18.63
CA ASP A 137 3.02 -14.93 -19.73
C ASP A 137 4.44 -15.28 -20.23
N PRO A 138 4.92 -16.54 -20.05
CA PRO A 138 6.27 -16.94 -20.47
C PRO A 138 6.51 -16.84 -21.99
N GLN A 139 5.47 -16.65 -22.82
CA GLN A 139 5.61 -16.38 -24.24
C GLN A 139 5.96 -14.93 -24.54
N ARG A 140 5.66 -13.98 -23.63
CA ARG A 140 6.06 -12.58 -23.75
C ARG A 140 7.53 -12.43 -23.30
N PRO A 141 8.42 -11.84 -24.12
CA PRO A 141 9.85 -11.79 -23.80
C PRO A 141 10.19 -11.12 -22.46
N THR A 142 9.49 -10.04 -22.10
CA THR A 142 9.72 -9.27 -20.86
C THR A 142 9.22 -10.02 -19.62
N ASP A 143 8.10 -10.73 -19.75
CA ASP A 143 7.55 -11.54 -18.67
C ASP A 143 8.41 -12.77 -18.41
N ARG A 144 8.91 -13.41 -19.48
CA ARG A 144 9.90 -14.47 -19.37
C ARG A 144 11.15 -13.96 -18.65
N LEU A 145 11.63 -12.77 -18.99
CA LEU A 145 12.75 -12.13 -18.30
C LEU A 145 12.43 -11.86 -16.82
N ALA A 146 11.19 -11.47 -16.48
CA ALA A 146 10.74 -11.27 -15.11
C ALA A 146 10.74 -12.59 -14.32
N LEU A 147 10.24 -13.67 -14.92
CA LEU A 147 10.25 -15.02 -14.33
C LEU A 147 11.68 -15.54 -14.13
N GLU A 148 12.56 -15.39 -15.12
CA GLU A 148 13.97 -15.75 -15.02
C GLU A 148 14.68 -14.92 -13.94
N TYR A 149 14.40 -13.62 -13.87
CA TYR A 149 14.91 -12.73 -12.84
C TYR A 149 14.51 -13.19 -11.43
N LEU A 150 13.22 -13.47 -11.21
CA LEU A 150 12.71 -13.97 -9.93
C LEU A 150 13.34 -15.31 -9.56
N GLN A 151 13.37 -16.26 -10.50
CA GLN A 151 13.96 -17.57 -10.29
C GLN A 151 15.40 -17.45 -9.81
N LYS A 152 16.22 -16.58 -10.43
CA LYS A 152 17.62 -16.40 -10.01
C LYS A 152 17.74 -15.88 -8.58
N ILE A 153 16.86 -15.00 -8.14
CA ILE A 153 16.87 -14.52 -6.75
C ILE A 153 16.50 -15.66 -5.80
N LEU A 154 15.41 -16.38 -6.09
CA LEU A 154 14.93 -17.48 -5.25
C LEU A 154 15.93 -18.65 -5.17
N GLU A 155 16.73 -18.86 -6.20
CA GLU A 155 17.88 -19.80 -6.20
C GLU A 155 19.10 -19.27 -5.41
N GLY A 156 19.04 -18.08 -4.82
CA GLY A 156 20.15 -17.44 -4.10
C GLY A 156 21.18 -16.75 -5.00
N ASN A 157 20.93 -16.68 -6.31
CA ASN A 157 21.84 -16.12 -7.31
C ASN A 157 21.62 -14.61 -7.53
N ALA A 158 21.62 -13.82 -6.46
CA ALA A 158 21.35 -12.37 -6.49
C ALA A 158 22.22 -11.59 -7.50
N ALA A 159 23.52 -11.95 -7.61
CA ALA A 159 24.42 -11.30 -8.54
C ALA A 159 24.05 -11.58 -10.01
N GLU A 160 23.53 -12.76 -10.31
CA GLU A 160 23.06 -13.12 -11.66
C GLU A 160 21.76 -12.40 -11.99
N ALA A 161 20.82 -12.30 -11.04
CA ALA A 161 19.60 -11.53 -11.22
C ALA A 161 19.89 -10.05 -11.57
N VAL A 162 20.81 -9.41 -10.84
CA VAL A 162 21.26 -8.05 -11.14
C VAL A 162 21.92 -7.95 -12.51
N ARG A 163 22.80 -8.92 -12.86
CA ARG A 163 23.42 -8.97 -14.19
C ARG A 163 22.39 -9.11 -15.30
N LEU A 164 21.38 -9.95 -15.12
CA LEU A 164 20.31 -10.19 -16.08
C LEU A 164 19.55 -8.88 -16.38
N ALA A 165 19.16 -8.16 -15.33
CA ALA A 165 18.52 -6.85 -15.45
C ALA A 165 19.41 -5.80 -16.16
N SER A 166 20.68 -5.66 -15.77
CA SER A 166 21.60 -4.72 -16.42
C SER A 166 21.93 -5.11 -17.87
N SER A 167 22.01 -6.41 -18.17
CA SER A 167 22.32 -6.90 -19.52
C SER A 167 21.14 -6.68 -20.46
N ALA A 168 19.91 -6.83 -19.98
CA ALA A 168 18.72 -6.48 -20.76
C ALA A 168 18.76 -5.01 -21.20
N VAL A 169 19.18 -4.10 -20.31
CA VAL A 169 19.35 -2.68 -20.65
C VAL A 169 20.48 -2.45 -21.65
N ALA A 170 21.64 -3.08 -21.45
CA ALA A 170 22.75 -3.01 -22.39
C ALA A 170 22.40 -3.56 -23.79
N ASN A 171 21.45 -4.49 -23.86
CA ASN A 171 20.96 -5.10 -25.10
C ASN A 171 19.75 -4.36 -25.72
N GLY A 172 19.43 -3.16 -25.24
CA GLY A 172 18.45 -2.26 -25.86
C GLY A 172 17.07 -2.20 -25.20
N LEU A 173 16.82 -2.92 -24.10
CA LEU A 173 15.61 -2.70 -23.30
C LEU A 173 15.76 -1.40 -22.52
N GLY A 174 15.02 -0.34 -22.90
CA GLY A 174 15.12 0.95 -22.20
C GLY A 174 14.90 0.81 -20.68
N PRO A 175 15.59 1.61 -19.84
CA PRO A 175 15.45 1.53 -18.38
C PRO A 175 14.00 1.60 -17.89
N GLN A 176 13.18 2.48 -18.46
CA GLN A 176 11.74 2.55 -18.15
C GLN A 176 11.02 1.23 -18.46
N ALA A 177 11.29 0.61 -19.62
CA ALA A 177 10.70 -0.66 -19.99
C ALA A 177 11.14 -1.79 -19.05
N LEU A 178 12.41 -1.83 -18.63
CA LEU A 178 12.86 -2.78 -17.61
C LEU A 178 12.06 -2.63 -16.30
N TYR A 179 11.83 -1.40 -15.83
CA TYR A 179 11.08 -1.19 -14.61
C TYR A 179 9.62 -1.63 -14.76
N MET A 180 8.93 -1.13 -15.80
CA MET A 180 7.50 -1.33 -15.97
C MET A 180 7.11 -2.73 -16.43
N GLN A 181 7.98 -3.41 -17.16
CA GLN A 181 7.68 -4.69 -17.82
C GLN A 181 8.42 -5.88 -17.20
N VAL A 182 9.41 -5.64 -16.31
CA VAL A 182 10.19 -6.71 -15.70
C VAL A 182 10.21 -6.59 -14.18
N LEU A 183 10.77 -5.53 -13.63
CA LEU A 183 11.00 -5.42 -12.18
C LEU A 183 9.70 -5.25 -11.39
N LEU A 184 8.82 -4.33 -11.79
CA LEU A 184 7.54 -4.13 -11.10
C LEU A 184 6.58 -5.32 -11.30
N PRO A 185 6.44 -5.93 -12.49
CA PRO A 185 5.67 -7.17 -12.65
C PRO A 185 6.23 -8.32 -11.81
N ALA A 186 7.56 -8.47 -11.72
CA ALA A 186 8.19 -9.46 -10.85
C ALA A 186 7.79 -9.25 -9.38
N GLN A 187 7.74 -7.99 -8.92
CA GLN A 187 7.33 -7.65 -7.55
C GLN A 187 5.84 -7.92 -7.29
N ARG A 188 4.97 -7.68 -8.28
CA ARG A 188 3.55 -8.08 -8.19
C ARG A 188 3.39 -9.59 -8.08
N GLU A 189 4.17 -10.35 -8.86
CA GLU A 189 4.18 -11.82 -8.78
C GLU A 189 4.67 -12.31 -7.41
N VAL A 190 5.69 -11.70 -6.83
CA VAL A 190 6.12 -11.99 -5.45
C VAL A 190 4.98 -11.72 -4.46
N GLY A 191 4.28 -10.60 -4.61
CA GLY A 191 3.08 -10.30 -3.81
C GLY A 191 2.01 -11.39 -3.94
N ARG A 192 1.74 -11.86 -5.16
CA ARG A 192 0.79 -12.95 -5.45
C ARG A 192 1.23 -14.27 -4.82
N LEU A 193 2.51 -14.65 -4.95
CA LEU A 193 3.07 -15.88 -4.38
C LEU A 193 3.09 -15.85 -2.85
N TRP A 194 3.50 -14.74 -2.26
CA TRP A 194 3.42 -14.52 -0.81
C TRP A 194 1.98 -14.62 -0.33
N HIS A 195 1.06 -13.99 -1.07
CA HIS A 195 -0.36 -14.06 -0.77
C HIS A 195 -0.93 -15.46 -0.92
N ALA A 196 -0.38 -16.29 -1.81
CA ALA A 196 -0.69 -17.71 -2.01
C ALA A 196 0.00 -18.65 -1.00
N GLY A 197 0.82 -18.12 -0.09
CA GLY A 197 1.56 -18.91 0.89
C GLY A 197 2.73 -19.70 0.27
N GLU A 198 3.07 -19.41 -0.98
CA GLU A 198 4.16 -20.05 -1.73
C GLU A 198 5.51 -19.40 -1.45
N LEU A 199 5.52 -18.15 -0.97
CA LEU A 199 6.72 -17.46 -0.47
C LEU A 199 6.53 -17.00 0.98
N SER A 200 7.58 -17.15 1.77
CA SER A 200 7.73 -16.58 3.10
C SER A 200 8.03 -15.08 3.05
N VAL A 201 7.85 -14.41 4.19
CA VAL A 201 8.28 -13.00 4.36
C VAL A 201 9.78 -12.84 4.13
N ALA A 202 10.59 -13.82 4.52
CA ALA A 202 12.05 -13.76 4.33
C ALA A 202 12.43 -13.80 2.84
N GLU A 203 11.72 -14.59 2.04
CA GLU A 203 11.93 -14.65 0.58
C GLU A 203 11.46 -13.37 -0.11
N GLU A 204 10.31 -12.80 0.29
CA GLU A 204 9.86 -11.50 -0.21
C GLU A 204 10.90 -10.41 0.08
N HIS A 205 11.37 -10.31 1.33
CA HIS A 205 12.43 -9.35 1.72
C HIS A 205 13.71 -9.55 0.89
N MET A 206 14.12 -10.79 0.62
CA MET A 206 15.27 -11.09 -0.23
C MET A 206 15.06 -10.57 -1.66
N VAL A 207 13.88 -10.80 -2.25
CA VAL A 207 13.55 -10.33 -3.60
C VAL A 207 13.50 -8.80 -3.66
N THR A 208 12.89 -8.15 -2.68
CA THR A 208 12.86 -6.70 -2.54
C THR A 208 14.27 -6.11 -2.46
N ALA A 209 15.14 -6.65 -1.60
CA ALA A 209 16.52 -6.17 -1.44
C ALA A 209 17.35 -6.32 -2.73
N VAL A 210 17.23 -7.46 -3.44
CA VAL A 210 17.93 -7.65 -4.72
C VAL A 210 17.37 -6.75 -5.81
N THR A 211 16.07 -6.48 -5.79
CA THR A 211 15.42 -5.55 -6.73
C THR A 211 15.89 -4.12 -6.52
N GLN A 212 15.97 -3.64 -5.28
CA GLN A 212 16.55 -2.33 -4.97
C GLN A 212 18.00 -2.20 -5.50
N ARG A 213 18.80 -3.27 -5.35
CA ARG A 213 20.16 -3.31 -5.91
C ARG A 213 20.18 -3.26 -7.44
N ALA A 214 19.30 -4.00 -8.10
CA ALA A 214 19.18 -3.99 -9.56
C ALA A 214 18.77 -2.60 -10.07
N MET A 215 17.78 -1.97 -9.43
CA MET A 215 17.32 -0.62 -9.73
C MET A 215 18.48 0.39 -9.63
N ALA A 216 19.24 0.34 -8.54
CA ALA A 216 20.40 1.21 -8.33
C ALA A 216 21.48 1.06 -9.41
N VAL A 217 21.77 -0.18 -9.85
CA VAL A 217 22.72 -0.42 -10.95
C VAL A 217 22.19 0.15 -12.26
N VAL A 218 20.93 -0.13 -12.60
CA VAL A 218 20.33 0.31 -13.87
C VAL A 218 20.28 1.82 -13.97
N ILE A 219 19.80 2.51 -12.93
CA ILE A 219 19.67 3.98 -12.97
C ILE A 219 21.03 4.66 -13.03
N SER A 220 22.08 4.07 -12.42
CA SER A 220 23.44 4.61 -12.46
C SER A 220 24.08 4.59 -13.86
N GLN A 221 23.56 3.75 -14.76
CA GLN A 221 24.04 3.59 -16.13
C GLN A 221 23.15 4.30 -17.15
N ALA A 222 21.97 4.77 -16.73
CA ALA A 222 21.02 5.41 -17.62
C ALA A 222 21.40 6.86 -17.92
N ALA A 223 21.09 7.31 -19.13
CA ALA A 223 21.23 8.71 -19.52
C ALA A 223 19.89 9.42 -19.34
N PRO A 224 19.76 10.35 -18.36
CA PRO A 224 18.54 11.13 -18.21
C PRO A 224 18.40 12.16 -19.34
N LEU A 225 17.17 12.62 -19.55
CA LEU A 225 16.90 13.80 -20.38
C LEU A 225 17.59 15.05 -19.79
N PRO A 226 17.83 16.10 -20.60
CA PRO A 226 18.35 17.37 -20.10
C PRO A 226 17.54 17.90 -18.93
N ALA A 227 18.22 18.57 -18.00
CA ALA A 227 17.58 19.15 -16.83
C ALA A 227 16.44 20.08 -17.23
N ASN A 228 15.24 19.82 -16.72
CA ASN A 228 14.04 20.63 -17.01
C ASN A 228 13.87 21.83 -16.06
N GLY A 229 14.76 21.97 -15.07
CA GLY A 229 14.76 23.07 -14.11
C GLY A 229 13.82 22.89 -12.91
N HIS A 230 13.10 21.78 -12.82
CA HIS A 230 12.15 21.52 -11.74
C HIS A 230 12.65 20.49 -10.73
N THR A 231 12.22 20.66 -9.47
CA THR A 231 12.56 19.78 -8.35
C THR A 231 11.33 18.99 -7.88
N ALA A 232 11.43 17.66 -7.89
CA ALA A 232 10.42 16.75 -7.36
C ALA A 232 10.90 16.08 -6.07
N VAL A 233 10.05 16.04 -5.05
CA VAL A 233 10.25 15.23 -3.84
C VAL A 233 9.34 14.01 -3.92
N VAL A 234 9.89 12.83 -3.64
CA VAL A 234 9.13 11.57 -3.60
C VAL A 234 9.25 10.96 -2.22
N ALA A 235 8.12 10.71 -1.56
CA ALA A 235 8.07 10.24 -0.17
C ALA A 235 6.90 9.29 0.06
N ALA A 236 7.09 8.32 0.96
CA ALA A 236 5.99 7.57 1.54
C ALA A 236 5.55 8.21 2.86
N VAL A 237 4.26 8.14 3.16
CA VAL A 237 3.75 8.64 4.44
C VAL A 237 4.19 7.78 5.63
N SER A 238 4.10 8.31 6.85
CA SER A 238 4.51 7.60 8.07
C SER A 238 3.74 6.28 8.21
N GLY A 239 4.45 5.22 8.61
CA GLY A 239 3.99 3.84 8.66
C GLY A 239 4.09 3.09 7.33
N ASN A 240 4.29 3.78 6.20
CA ASN A 240 4.43 3.12 4.90
C ASN A 240 5.88 2.72 4.62
N VAL A 241 6.19 1.44 4.79
CA VAL A 241 7.51 0.85 4.50
C VAL A 241 7.68 0.33 3.07
N HIS A 242 6.61 0.36 2.25
CA HIS A 242 6.65 -0.19 0.89
C HIS A 242 7.16 0.86 -0.10
N ASP A 243 8.39 0.69 -0.58
CA ASP A 243 9.12 1.77 -1.24
C ASP A 243 9.53 1.47 -2.69
N ILE A 244 9.49 0.22 -3.16
CA ILE A 244 9.88 -0.16 -4.53
C ILE A 244 9.16 0.68 -5.61
N GLY A 245 7.83 0.82 -5.51
CA GLY A 245 7.05 1.62 -6.46
C GLY A 245 7.40 3.11 -6.41
N LEU A 246 7.69 3.64 -5.23
CA LEU A 246 8.10 5.03 -5.04
C LEU A 246 9.52 5.27 -5.56
N ARG A 247 10.42 4.31 -5.37
CA ARG A 247 11.76 4.37 -5.93
C ARG A 247 11.72 4.31 -7.45
N ALA A 248 10.89 3.43 -8.02
CA ALA A 248 10.65 3.39 -9.46
C ALA A 248 10.13 4.73 -10.00
N LEU A 249 9.17 5.34 -9.31
CA LEU A 249 8.67 6.67 -9.63
C LEU A 249 9.78 7.73 -9.59
N ALA A 250 10.58 7.76 -8.53
CA ALA A 250 11.70 8.69 -8.37
C ALA A 250 12.73 8.53 -9.50
N ASP A 251 13.10 7.29 -9.82
CA ASP A 251 14.04 6.98 -10.90
C ASP A 251 13.47 7.43 -12.26
N MET A 252 12.15 7.27 -12.51
CA MET A 252 11.54 7.76 -13.76
C MET A 252 11.52 9.28 -13.86
N TYR A 253 11.26 9.99 -12.75
CA TYR A 253 11.37 11.46 -12.72
C TYR A 253 12.81 11.92 -13.00
N GLN A 254 13.81 11.20 -12.46
CA GLN A 254 15.22 11.47 -12.75
C GLN A 254 15.53 11.27 -14.24
N LEU A 255 15.04 10.18 -14.84
CA LEU A 255 15.17 9.96 -16.28
C LEU A 255 14.50 11.05 -17.12
N ALA A 256 13.39 11.61 -16.64
CA ALA A 256 12.67 12.71 -17.28
C ALA A 256 13.33 14.10 -17.08
N GLY A 257 14.54 14.16 -16.51
CA GLY A 257 15.31 15.40 -16.38
C GLY A 257 14.95 16.25 -15.16
N TRP A 258 14.19 15.71 -14.21
CA TRP A 258 13.91 16.40 -12.94
C TRP A 258 15.09 16.28 -11.98
N ARG A 259 15.25 17.29 -11.13
CA ARG A 259 16.03 17.14 -9.88
C ARG A 259 15.16 16.39 -8.88
N VAL A 260 15.54 15.16 -8.52
CA VAL A 260 14.72 14.31 -7.64
C VAL A 260 15.33 14.21 -6.25
N ILE A 261 14.52 14.45 -5.23
CA ILE A 261 14.84 14.18 -3.83
C ILE A 261 13.98 13.01 -3.37
N TYR A 262 14.58 11.83 -3.27
CA TYR A 262 13.92 10.64 -2.74
C TYR A 262 14.05 10.61 -1.21
N ALA A 263 12.97 10.93 -0.50
CA ALA A 263 12.94 10.92 0.96
C ALA A 263 12.75 9.51 1.55
N GLY A 264 12.35 8.55 0.72
CA GLY A 264 12.17 7.16 1.12
C GLY A 264 10.82 6.86 1.76
N SER A 265 10.80 5.75 2.51
CA SER A 265 9.66 5.25 3.25
C SER A 265 9.55 5.83 4.66
N ASP A 266 8.37 5.72 5.27
CA ASP A 266 8.12 6.06 6.69
C ASP A 266 8.60 7.47 7.08
N VAL A 267 8.37 8.45 6.21
CA VAL A 267 8.82 9.83 6.48
C VAL A 267 7.93 10.45 7.55
N PRO A 268 8.44 11.17 8.55
CA PRO A 268 7.59 11.92 9.50
C PRO A 268 6.86 13.09 8.81
N MET A 269 5.53 13.12 8.89
CA MET A 269 4.70 14.12 8.17
C MET A 269 4.99 15.56 8.57
N LEU A 270 5.43 15.80 9.81
CA LEU A 270 5.74 17.14 10.31
C LEU A 270 7.06 17.72 9.77
N ASP A 271 7.96 16.88 9.26
CA ASP A 271 9.27 17.29 8.74
C ASP A 271 9.21 17.64 7.25
N LEU A 272 8.17 17.16 6.54
CA LEU A 272 8.00 17.36 5.11
C LEU A 272 8.03 18.84 4.68
N PRO A 273 7.34 19.78 5.35
CA PRO A 273 7.35 21.18 4.95
C PRO A 273 8.76 21.81 4.94
N ALA A 274 9.59 21.46 5.92
CA ALA A 274 10.97 21.93 5.99
C ALA A 274 11.83 21.35 4.86
N LEU A 275 11.67 20.06 4.55
CA LEU A 275 12.34 19.40 3.44
C LEU A 275 11.97 20.05 2.10
N LEU A 276 10.68 20.28 1.85
CA LEU A 276 10.17 20.90 0.63
C LEU A 276 10.70 22.32 0.45
N GLY A 277 10.72 23.11 1.53
CA GLY A 277 11.27 24.46 1.53
C GLY A 277 12.77 24.48 1.25
N PHE A 278 13.54 23.64 1.93
CA PHE A 278 15.00 23.58 1.78
C PHE A 278 15.45 23.20 0.37
N TYR A 279 14.76 22.25 -0.26
CA TYR A 279 15.07 21.80 -1.61
C TYR A 279 14.37 22.60 -2.71
N GLU A 280 13.59 23.63 -2.36
CA GLU A 280 12.81 24.44 -3.29
C GLU A 280 11.93 23.58 -4.21
N ALA A 281 11.22 22.63 -3.62
CA ALA A 281 10.42 21.65 -4.35
C ALA A 281 9.27 22.33 -5.12
N ASP A 282 9.08 21.94 -6.38
CA ASP A 282 7.93 22.33 -7.19
C ASP A 282 6.79 21.32 -7.09
N LEU A 283 7.17 20.04 -6.93
CA LEU A 283 6.27 18.89 -6.91
C LEU A 283 6.60 17.95 -5.75
N LEU A 284 5.57 17.47 -5.06
CA LEU A 284 5.63 16.39 -4.09
C LEU A 284 4.78 15.23 -4.59
N MET A 285 5.38 14.05 -4.65
CA MET A 285 4.70 12.77 -4.88
C MET A 285 4.60 12.01 -3.54
N LEU A 286 3.38 11.81 -3.06
CA LEU A 286 3.10 11.07 -1.82
C LEU A 286 2.52 9.68 -2.11
N GLY A 287 3.23 8.63 -1.68
CA GLY A 287 2.77 7.25 -1.80
C GLY A 287 2.11 6.71 -0.53
N ALA A 288 0.96 6.07 -0.70
CA ALA A 288 0.25 5.37 0.37
C ALA A 288 -0.19 3.97 -0.10
N THR A 289 0.20 2.93 0.66
CA THR A 289 -0.15 1.53 0.34
C THR A 289 -1.36 1.00 1.09
N LEU A 290 -1.55 1.36 2.37
CA LEU A 290 -2.64 0.87 3.22
C LEU A 290 -3.67 1.96 3.47
N VAL A 291 -4.92 1.55 3.70
CA VAL A 291 -6.04 2.46 4.02
C VAL A 291 -5.73 3.32 5.25
N THR A 292 -5.05 2.76 6.26
CA THR A 292 -4.59 3.48 7.46
C THR A 292 -3.57 4.57 7.19
N HIS A 293 -2.98 4.63 5.99
CA HIS A 293 -2.10 5.70 5.57
C HIS A 293 -2.86 6.96 5.11
N ILE A 294 -4.13 6.85 4.69
CA ILE A 294 -4.92 7.97 4.17
C ILE A 294 -4.99 9.14 5.16
N PRO A 295 -5.30 8.95 6.47
CA PRO A 295 -5.29 10.06 7.42
C PRO A 295 -3.91 10.74 7.55
N ARG A 296 -2.82 9.99 7.33
CA ARG A 296 -1.46 10.56 7.36
C ARG A 296 -1.18 11.39 6.11
N VAL A 297 -1.72 11.00 4.95
CA VAL A 297 -1.69 11.83 3.73
C VAL A 297 -2.45 13.14 3.96
N GLU A 298 -3.66 13.09 4.54
CA GLU A 298 -4.43 14.30 4.90
C GLU A 298 -3.63 15.23 5.82
N GLN A 299 -3.01 14.68 6.87
CA GLN A 299 -2.16 15.43 7.80
C GLN A 299 -0.96 16.07 7.11
N ALA A 300 -0.29 15.35 6.20
CA ALA A 300 0.82 15.86 5.42
C ALA A 300 0.40 17.06 4.57
N ILE A 301 -0.69 16.91 3.81
CA ILE A 301 -1.22 17.96 2.95
C ILE A 301 -1.57 19.19 3.79
N ALA A 302 -2.30 19.01 4.90
CA ALA A 302 -2.65 20.11 5.80
C ALA A 302 -1.41 20.85 6.32
N ALA A 303 -0.39 20.12 6.78
CA ALA A 303 0.86 20.71 7.29
C ALA A 303 1.63 21.46 6.19
N ILE A 304 1.66 20.94 4.96
CA ILE A 304 2.30 21.59 3.81
C ILE A 304 1.56 22.88 3.45
N ARG A 305 0.22 22.84 3.36
CA ARG A 305 -0.59 24.03 3.05
C ARG A 305 -0.48 25.10 4.12
N GLU A 306 -0.31 24.72 5.39
CA GLU A 306 -0.13 25.66 6.49
C GLU A 306 1.28 26.28 6.53
N ARG A 307 2.32 25.48 6.29
CA ARG A 307 3.71 25.85 6.65
C ARG A 307 4.63 26.14 5.47
N CYS A 308 4.29 25.71 4.25
CA CYS A 308 5.10 26.02 3.08
C CYS A 308 4.73 27.40 2.54
N GLU A 309 5.70 28.32 2.52
CA GLU A 309 5.54 29.67 1.94
C GLU A 309 5.45 29.62 0.41
N ARG A 310 6.13 28.66 -0.21
CA ARG A 310 6.10 28.43 -1.66
C ARG A 310 4.98 27.44 -2.02
N PRO A 311 4.23 27.68 -3.10
CA PRO A 311 3.22 26.74 -3.57
C PRO A 311 3.92 25.48 -4.11
N VAL A 312 3.65 24.34 -3.47
CA VAL A 312 4.09 23.01 -3.93
C VAL A 312 2.89 22.27 -4.49
N ARG A 313 3.04 21.67 -5.68
CA ARG A 313 2.03 20.77 -6.25
C ARG A 313 2.13 19.41 -5.57
N ILE A 314 1.01 18.85 -5.14
CA ILE A 314 0.96 17.57 -4.43
C ILE A 314 0.17 16.56 -5.26
N VAL A 315 0.81 15.48 -5.66
CA VAL A 315 0.16 14.34 -6.30
C VAL A 315 0.24 13.14 -5.35
N VAL A 316 -0.88 12.44 -5.21
CA VAL A 316 -0.97 11.22 -4.38
C VAL A 316 -1.12 10.00 -5.27
N GLY A 317 -0.70 8.85 -4.76
CA GLY A 317 -0.89 7.56 -5.44
C GLY A 317 -0.56 6.38 -4.54
N GLY A 318 -0.59 5.19 -5.14
CA GLY A 318 -0.40 3.92 -4.46
C GLY A 318 -1.71 3.22 -4.10
N ALA A 319 -1.60 1.96 -3.70
CA ALA A 319 -2.72 1.03 -3.58
C ALA A 319 -3.81 1.45 -2.58
N ALA A 320 -3.52 2.38 -1.66
CA ALA A 320 -4.52 2.92 -0.74
C ALA A 320 -5.65 3.67 -1.45
N PHE A 321 -5.45 4.08 -2.71
CA PHE A 321 -6.41 4.84 -3.50
C PHE A 321 -7.15 4.01 -4.56
N ASP A 322 -6.79 2.74 -4.78
CA ASP A 322 -7.31 1.92 -5.88
C ASP A 322 -8.85 1.76 -5.84
N ASP A 323 -9.40 1.51 -4.64
CA ASP A 323 -10.85 1.36 -4.44
C ASP A 323 -11.57 2.70 -4.14
N ALA A 324 -10.85 3.83 -4.20
CA ALA A 324 -11.39 5.17 -3.95
C ALA A 324 -10.63 6.26 -4.77
N PRO A 325 -10.65 6.20 -6.12
CA PRO A 325 -9.85 7.07 -6.97
C PRO A 325 -10.28 8.55 -6.96
N ASP A 326 -11.41 8.90 -6.36
CA ASP A 326 -11.85 10.31 -6.20
C ASP A 326 -11.44 10.92 -4.84
N LEU A 327 -10.91 10.10 -3.92
CA LEU A 327 -10.55 10.51 -2.55
C LEU A 327 -9.51 11.63 -2.52
N TRP A 328 -8.56 11.63 -3.47
CA TRP A 328 -7.47 12.61 -3.56
C TRP A 328 -7.98 14.07 -3.54
N SER A 329 -9.11 14.32 -4.20
CA SER A 329 -9.70 15.65 -4.31
C SER A 329 -10.25 16.14 -2.97
N ARG A 330 -10.84 15.22 -2.19
CA ARG A 330 -11.42 15.51 -0.87
C ARG A 330 -10.34 15.73 0.19
N ILE A 331 -9.18 15.11 0.04
CA ILE A 331 -8.02 15.29 0.94
C ILE A 331 -7.13 16.47 0.56
N GLY A 332 -7.44 17.18 -0.54
CA GLY A 332 -6.81 18.45 -0.90
C GLY A 332 -5.49 18.35 -1.66
N SER A 333 -5.20 17.20 -2.30
CA SER A 333 -4.08 17.11 -3.24
C SER A 333 -4.42 17.81 -4.56
N ASP A 334 -3.40 18.16 -5.35
CA ASP A 334 -3.55 18.75 -6.69
C ASP A 334 -3.82 17.68 -7.78
N GLY A 335 -3.68 16.40 -7.44
CA GLY A 335 -4.01 15.30 -8.35
C GLY A 335 -3.77 13.91 -7.78
N TYR A 336 -4.16 12.91 -8.57
CA TYR A 336 -3.96 11.48 -8.34
C TYR A 336 -3.39 10.84 -9.60
N ALA A 337 -2.52 9.85 -9.41
CA ALA A 337 -2.00 9.01 -10.49
C ALA A 337 -2.10 7.53 -10.10
N ALA A 338 -2.72 6.72 -10.97
CA ALA A 338 -2.83 5.27 -10.79
C ALA A 338 -1.59 4.53 -11.30
N SER A 339 -0.77 5.19 -12.12
CA SER A 339 0.47 4.63 -12.67
C SER A 339 1.62 5.63 -12.66
N ILE A 340 2.84 5.12 -12.83
CA ILE A 340 4.05 5.97 -12.90
C ILE A 340 4.02 6.86 -14.15
N ASP A 341 3.54 6.36 -15.28
CA ASP A 341 3.44 7.13 -16.52
C ASP A 341 2.40 8.27 -16.38
N GLU A 342 1.25 7.99 -15.76
CA GLU A 342 0.27 9.03 -15.42
C GLU A 342 0.86 10.06 -14.45
N ALA A 343 1.62 9.60 -13.46
CA ALA A 343 2.25 10.47 -12.47
C ALA A 343 3.24 11.44 -13.13
N LEU A 344 4.07 10.97 -14.08
CA LEU A 344 4.99 11.82 -14.85
C LEU A 344 4.23 12.86 -15.66
N ALA A 345 3.21 12.43 -16.43
CA ALA A 345 2.43 13.32 -17.29
C ALA A 345 1.66 14.38 -16.47
N LEU A 346 1.05 13.97 -15.36
CA LEU A 346 0.34 14.86 -14.46
C LEU A 346 1.28 15.86 -13.78
N GLY A 347 2.43 15.39 -13.27
CA GLY A 347 3.42 16.25 -12.61
C GLY A 347 3.96 17.33 -13.55
N ALA A 348 4.34 16.94 -14.78
CA ALA A 348 4.79 17.87 -15.82
C ALA A 348 3.74 18.95 -16.09
N ARG A 349 2.48 18.55 -16.28
CA ARG A 349 1.36 19.48 -16.51
C ARG A 349 1.13 20.43 -15.34
N LEU A 350 1.21 19.95 -14.10
CA LEU A 350 0.95 20.75 -12.89
C LEU A 350 2.00 21.85 -12.65
N VAL A 351 3.24 21.64 -13.13
CA VAL A 351 4.33 22.62 -13.02
C VAL A 351 4.58 23.40 -14.32
N GLY A 352 3.86 23.10 -15.41
CA GLY A 352 3.92 23.84 -16.66
C GLY A 352 4.99 23.39 -17.66
N ILE A 353 5.52 22.17 -17.53
CA ILE A 353 6.38 21.55 -18.54
C ILE A 353 5.50 21.11 -19.72
N SER A 354 5.84 21.55 -20.93
CA SER A 354 5.11 21.25 -22.18
C SER A 354 5.56 19.96 -22.85
#